data_AF-A0A6N7M2S0-F1
#
_entry.id   AF-A0A6N7M2S0-F1
#
_cell.length_a   1.000
_cell.length_b   1.000
_cell.length_c   1.000
_cell.angle_alpha   90.00
_cell.angle_beta   90.00
_cell.angle_gamma   90.00
#
_symmetry.space_group_name_H-M   'P 1'
#
loop_
_entity.id
_entity.type
_entity.pdbx_description
1 polymer ?
#
loop_
_entity_poly.entity_id
_entity_poly.type
_entity_poly.pdbx_seq_one_letter_code
_entity_poly.pdbx_strand_id
1 'polypeptide(L)'
;MRKCILVLGMHRTGTSAMAGVLKILGIDFGTDLMGGNKENIKGYFEQNKIVEINDKILHELGSSWDDVKPLKKGWHKLKKLSVYKKKIKNVLEKEFGIQKIFWA
;
A
#
# COMPACT_ATOMS: atom_id res chain seq x y z
N MET A 1 8.99 19.83 -0.21
CA MET A 1 8.58 18.73 -1.10
C MET A 1 8.83 17.41 -0.39
N ARG A 2 7.84 16.50 -0.29
CA ARG A 2 7.98 15.18 0.35
C ARG A 2 8.29 14.12 -0.70
N LYS A 3 9.12 13.12 -0.38
CA LYS A 3 9.44 12.00 -1.28
C LYS A 3 8.75 10.74 -0.77
N CYS A 4 8.13 10.00 -1.67
CA CYS A 4 7.51 8.71 -1.41
C CYS A 4 8.26 7.64 -2.21
N ILE A 5 8.59 6.51 -1.57
CA ILE A 5 9.15 5.32 -2.22
C ILE A 5 8.02 4.29 -2.32
N LEU A 6 7.57 4.01 -3.53
CA LEU A 6 6.58 2.98 -3.83
C LEU A 6 7.28 1.73 -4.33
N VAL A 7 7.11 0.60 -3.64
CA VAL A 7 7.62 -0.71 -4.07
C VAL A 7 6.45 -1.50 -4.64
N LEU A 8 6.45 -1.74 -5.95
CA LEU A 8 5.37 -2.43 -6.65
C LEU A 8 5.87 -3.75 -7.24
N GLY A 9 5.09 -4.81 -7.07
CA GLY A 9 5.35 -6.12 -7.68
C GLY A 9 4.33 -7.16 -7.20
N MET A 10 4.09 -8.20 -8.02
CA MET A 10 3.18 -9.29 -7.67
C MET A 10 3.92 -10.46 -7.03
N HIS A 11 3.36 -11.00 -5.94
CA HIS A 11 3.51 -12.39 -5.45
C HIS A 11 4.90 -12.98 -5.20
N ARG A 12 5.98 -12.21 -5.24
CA ARG A 12 7.33 -12.76 -5.11
C ARG A 12 8.11 -12.06 -4.00
N THR A 13 9.06 -12.80 -3.45
CA THR A 13 9.97 -12.40 -2.37
C THR A 13 10.76 -11.11 -2.65
N GLY A 14 10.80 -10.64 -3.91
CA GLY A 14 11.51 -9.42 -4.31
C GLY A 14 10.95 -8.14 -3.68
N THR A 15 9.64 -8.00 -3.55
CA THR A 15 9.04 -6.80 -2.92
C THR A 15 9.34 -6.76 -1.42
N SER A 16 9.22 -7.89 -0.72
CA SER A 16 9.60 -8.01 0.69
C SER A 16 11.10 -7.85 0.92
N ALA A 17 11.95 -8.34 0.01
CA ALA A 17 13.40 -8.14 0.09
C ALA A 17 13.77 -6.65 -0.04
N MET A 18 13.17 -5.96 -1.02
CA MET A 18 13.38 -4.52 -1.20
C MET A 18 12.85 -3.72 0.00
N ALA A 19 11.65 -4.04 0.48
CA ALA A 19 11.08 -3.43 1.68
C ALA A 19 11.98 -3.64 2.91
N GLY A 20 12.53 -4.84 3.08
CA GLY A 20 13.50 -5.13 4.14
C GLY A 20 14.77 -4.28 4.05
N VAL A 21 15.34 -4.09 2.86
CA VAL A 21 16.51 -3.22 2.66
C VAL A 21 16.18 -1.77 3.01
N LEU A 22 15.05 -1.25 2.54
CA LEU A 22 14.61 0.11 2.87
C LEU A 22 14.39 0.30 4.37
N LYS A 23 13.87 -0.72 5.06
CA LYS A 23 13.71 -0.71 6.52
C LYS A 23 15.08 -0.64 7.23
N ILE A 24 16.07 -1.40 6.76
CA ILE A 24 17.45 -1.36 7.28
C ILE A 24 18.08 0.02 7.06
N LEU A 25 17.81 0.67 5.93
CA LEU A 25 18.28 2.02 5.60
C LEU A 25 17.58 3.13 6.41
N GLY A 26 16.68 2.78 7.34
CA GLY A 26 16.00 3.75 8.21
C GLY A 26 14.85 4.49 7.55
N ILE A 27 14.32 3.99 6.42
CA ILE A 27 13.08 4.53 5.85
C ILE A 27 11.92 4.23 6.81
N ASP A 28 11.02 5.21 6.98
CA ASP A 28 9.82 5.06 7.78
C ASP A 28 8.73 4.32 7.00
N PHE A 29 8.15 3.30 7.63
CA PHE A 29 7.08 2.44 7.11
C PHE A 29 5.75 2.69 7.83
N GLY A 30 5.73 3.55 8.84
CA GLY A 30 4.59 3.77 9.70
C GLY A 30 4.51 2.71 10.80
N THR A 31 3.37 2.70 11.50
CA THR A 31 3.21 1.95 12.74
C THR A 31 2.32 0.72 12.61
N ASP A 32 1.45 0.68 11.61
CA ASP A 32 0.42 -0.34 11.44
C ASP A 32 0.74 -1.26 10.25
N LEU A 33 1.77 -2.08 10.45
CA LEU A 33 2.27 -3.00 9.43
C LEU A 33 1.60 -4.37 9.52
N MET A 34 1.43 -4.99 8.35
CA MET A 34 0.94 -6.35 8.23
C MET A 34 1.95 -7.32 8.85
N GLY A 35 1.46 -8.04 9.86
CA GLY A 35 2.24 -9.02 10.59
C GLY A 35 2.72 -10.18 9.71
N GLY A 36 3.76 -10.86 10.18
CA GLY A 36 4.24 -12.08 9.54
C GLY A 36 3.32 -13.27 9.80
N ASN A 37 3.37 -14.24 8.89
CA ASN A 37 2.69 -15.52 9.01
C ASN A 37 3.67 -16.66 8.65
N LYS A 38 3.17 -17.89 8.48
CA LYS A 38 4.00 -19.05 8.11
C LYS A 38 4.72 -18.88 6.77
N GLU A 39 4.15 -18.12 5.84
CA GLU A 39 4.71 -17.87 4.52
C GLU A 39 5.73 -16.73 4.52
N ASN A 40 5.56 -15.76 5.43
CA ASN A 40 6.50 -14.66 5.61
C ASN A 40 6.65 -14.28 7.09
N ILE A 41 7.55 -14.96 7.77
CA ILE A 41 7.79 -14.80 9.22
C ILE A 41 8.22 -13.36 9.57
N LYS A 42 8.90 -12.67 8.65
CA LYS A 42 9.41 -11.30 8.86
C LYS A 42 8.34 -10.23 8.66
N GLY A 43 7.14 -10.59 8.21
CA GLY A 43 6.09 -9.65 7.85
C GLY A 43 6.21 -9.14 6.41
N TYR A 44 5.10 -8.62 5.90
CA TYR A 44 4.99 -8.18 4.50
C TYR A 44 5.45 -6.73 4.30
N PHE A 45 5.69 -6.00 5.39
CA PHE A 45 6.03 -4.57 5.41
C PHE A 45 4.92 -3.66 4.83
N GLU A 46 3.76 -4.24 4.53
CA GLU A 46 2.60 -3.52 4.00
C GLU A 46 1.81 -2.82 5.09
N GLN A 47 1.23 -1.65 4.82
CA GLN A 47 0.38 -0.96 5.78
C GLN A 47 -1.05 -1.52 5.72
N ASN A 48 -1.54 -2.12 6.82
CA ASN A 48 -2.86 -2.77 6.89
C ASN A 48 -4.02 -1.89 6.39
N LYS A 49 -4.09 -0.63 6.79
CA LYS A 49 -5.11 0.34 6.36
C LYS A 49 -5.04 0.65 4.87
N ILE A 50 -3.84 0.68 4.29
CA ILE A 50 -3.69 0.92 2.84
C ILE A 50 -4.15 -0.32 2.06
N VAL A 51 -3.76 -1.51 2.51
CA VAL A 51 -4.24 -2.79 1.95
C VAL A 51 -5.77 -2.86 2.01
N GLU A 52 -6.37 -2.59 3.17
CA GLU A 52 -7.83 -2.58 3.35
C GLU A 52 -8.54 -1.58 2.42
N ILE A 53 -7.96 -0.39 2.21
CA ILE A 53 -8.51 0.59 1.28
C ILE A 53 -8.41 0.08 -0.16
N ASN A 54 -7.29 -0.52 -0.55
CA ASN A 54 -7.10 -1.08 -1.90
C ASN A 54 -8.11 -2.20 -2.17
N ASP A 55 -8.30 -3.11 -1.22
CA ASP A 55 -9.28 -4.20 -1.33
C ASP A 55 -10.70 -3.66 -1.49
N LYS A 56 -11.07 -2.62 -0.74
CA LYS A 56 -12.37 -1.94 -0.89
C LYS A 56 -12.56 -1.30 -2.26
N ILE A 57 -11.52 -0.64 -2.79
CA ILE A 57 -11.56 -0.05 -4.14
C ILE A 57 -11.76 -1.15 -5.18
N LEU A 58 -10.99 -2.23 -5.12
CA LEU A 58 -11.08 -3.35 -6.05
C LEU A 58 -12.47 -3.99 -5.99
N HIS A 59 -12.98 -4.26 -4.79
CA HIS A 59 -14.31 -4.81 -4.59
C HIS A 59 -15.41 -3.89 -5.17
N GLU A 60 -15.32 -2.57 -4.97
CA GLU A 60 -16.25 -1.63 -5.60
C GLU A 60 -16.18 -1.65 -7.13
N LEU A 61 -15.03 -2.01 -7.71
CA LEU A 61 -14.84 -2.16 -9.15
C LEU A 61 -15.29 -3.55 -9.65
N GLY A 62 -15.75 -4.43 -8.76
CA GLY A 62 -16.12 -5.81 -9.09
C GLY A 62 -14.91 -6.70 -9.39
N SER A 63 -13.78 -6.42 -8.72
CA SER A 63 -12.48 -7.08 -8.90
C SER A 63 -11.92 -7.47 -7.53
N SER A 64 -10.85 -8.26 -7.54
CA SER A 64 -10.00 -8.53 -6.38
C SER A 64 -8.53 -8.36 -6.77
N TRP A 65 -7.63 -8.47 -5.80
CA TRP A 65 -6.19 -8.30 -6.01
C TRP A 65 -5.56 -9.44 -6.85
N ASP A 66 -6.21 -10.60 -6.87
CA ASP A 66 -5.86 -11.79 -7.63
C ASP A 66 -6.67 -11.95 -8.93
N ASP A 67 -7.50 -10.96 -9.29
CA ASP A 67 -8.21 -10.95 -10.57
C ASP A 67 -7.24 -10.62 -11.71
N VAL A 68 -7.16 -11.54 -12.68
CA VAL A 68 -6.31 -11.41 -13.88
C VAL A 68 -6.90 -10.47 -14.93
N LYS A 69 -8.18 -10.08 -14.79
CA LYS A 69 -8.86 -9.20 -15.74
C LYS A 69 -8.43 -7.75 -15.54
N PRO A 70 -8.23 -6.99 -16.63
CA PRO A 70 -7.92 -5.58 -16.51
C PRO A 70 -9.15 -4.80 -15.99
N LEU A 71 -8.89 -3.83 -15.12
CA LEU A 71 -9.90 -2.85 -14.74
C LEU A 71 -10.35 -2.03 -15.95
N LYS A 72 -11.62 -1.61 -15.95
CA LYS A 72 -12.17 -0.74 -17.00
C LYS A 72 -11.35 0.55 -17.12
N LYS A 73 -11.08 0.98 -18.35
CA LYS A 73 -10.35 2.23 -18.63
C LYS A 73 -11.04 3.41 -17.91
N GLY A 74 -10.25 4.20 -17.19
CA GLY A 74 -10.75 5.36 -16.46
C GLY A 74 -11.42 5.04 -15.12
N TRP A 75 -11.27 3.82 -14.58
CA TRP A 75 -11.78 3.44 -13.26
C TRP A 75 -11.44 4.47 -12.16
N HIS A 76 -10.23 5.04 -12.19
CA HIS A 76 -9.73 6.01 -11.20
C HIS A 76 -10.46 7.36 -11.24
N LYS A 77 -11.27 7.64 -12.28
CA LYS A 77 -12.06 8.87 -12.42
C LYS A 77 -13.49 8.71 -11.88
N LEU A 78 -13.89 7.49 -11.50
CA LEU A 78 -15.24 7.24 -11.01
C LEU A 78 -15.50 8.04 -9.74
N LYS A 79 -16.60 8.81 -9.73
CA LYS A 79 -16.95 9.70 -8.62
C LYS A 79 -17.05 8.97 -7.28
N LYS A 80 -17.54 7.71 -7.30
CA LYS A 80 -17.62 6.85 -6.10
C LYS A 80 -16.26 6.64 -5.41
N LEU A 81 -15.16 6.67 -6.16
CA LEU A 81 -13.82 6.45 -5.60
C LEU A 81 -13.21 7.70 -4.96
N SER A 82 -13.82 8.88 -5.13
CA SER A 82 -13.29 10.14 -4.59
C SER A 82 -13.12 10.11 -3.06
N VAL A 83 -13.96 9.36 -2.35
CA VAL A 83 -13.88 9.17 -0.90
C VAL A 83 -12.59 8.49 -0.48
N TYR A 84 -12.08 7.54 -1.27
CA TYR A 84 -10.85 6.81 -0.95
C TYR A 84 -9.62 7.70 -1.04
N LYS A 85 -9.61 8.68 -1.95
CA LYS A 85 -8.52 9.66 -2.02
C LYS A 85 -8.36 10.42 -0.70
N LYS A 86 -9.48 10.80 -0.06
CA LYS A 86 -9.47 11.44 1.26
C LYS A 86 -9.00 10.48 2.35
N LYS A 87 -9.46 9.22 2.33
CA LYS A 87 -9.05 8.20 3.30
C LYS A 87 -7.54 7.91 3.22
N ILE A 88 -7.01 7.70 2.01
CA ILE A 88 -5.57 7.47 1.79
C ILE A 88 -4.77 8.66 2.28
N LYS A 89 -5.18 9.89 1.92
CA LYS A 89 -4.51 11.11 2.39
C LYS A 89 -4.44 11.16 3.92
N ASN A 90 -5.54 10.88 4.61
CA ASN A 90 -5.58 10.88 6.08
C ASN A 90 -4.63 9.83 6.69
N VAL A 91 -4.55 8.63 6.10
CA VAL A 91 -3.59 7.60 6.54
C VAL A 91 -2.16 8.10 6.36
N LEU A 92 -1.82 8.64 5.20
CA LEU A 92 -0.47 9.15 4.92
C LEU A 92 -0.07 10.34 5.80
N GLU A 93 -1.01 11.21 6.16
CA GLU A 93 -0.77 12.32 7.10
C GLU A 93 -0.58 11.82 8.52
N LYS A 94 -1.38 10.84 8.96
CA LYS A 94 -1.28 10.27 10.30
C LYS A 94 0.01 9.47 10.50
N GLU A 95 0.38 8.62 9.53
CA GLU A 95 1.55 7.75 9.66
C GLU A 95 2.86 8.47 9.33
N PHE A 96 2.84 9.46 8.42
CA PHE A 96 4.07 10.03 7.86
C PHE A 96 4.14 11.57 7.88
N GLY A 97 3.21 12.26 8.54
CA GLY A 97 3.03 13.72 8.43
C GLY A 97 4.28 14.58 8.67
N ILE A 98 5.23 14.09 9.46
CA ILE A 98 6.47 14.79 9.83
C ILE A 98 7.66 14.37 8.94
N GLN A 99 7.53 13.27 8.18
CA GLN A 99 8.66 12.64 7.49
C GLN A 99 8.94 13.24 6.10
N LYS A 100 10.24 13.45 5.83
CA LYS A 100 10.74 13.94 4.53
C LYS A 100 10.76 12.87 3.44
N ILE A 101 11.02 11.60 3.82
CA ILE A 101 11.02 10.42 2.95
C ILE A 101 10.29 9.29 3.69
N PHE A 102 9.35 8.62 3.02
CA PHE A 102 8.58 7.51 3.60
C PHE A 102 8.24 6.44 2.55
N TRP A 103 7.92 5.24 3.03
CA TRP A 103 7.46 4.11 2.22
C TRP A 103 5.92 4.09 2.14
N ALA A 104 5.36 3.78 0.97
CA ALA A 104 3.92 3.58 0.77
C ALA A 104 3.60 2.54 -0.30
#